data_AF-A0A3D4QT35-F1
#
_entry.id   AF-A0A3D4QT35-F1
#
_cell.length_a   1.000
_cell.length_b   1.000
_cell.length_c   1.000
_cell.angle_alpha   90.00
_cell.angle_beta   90.00
_cell.angle_gamma   90.00
#
_symmetry.space_group_name_H-M   'P 1'
#
loop_
_entity.id
_entity.type
_entity.pdbx_description
1 polymer ?
#
loop_
_entity_poly.entity_id
_entity_poly.type
_entity_poly.pdbx_seq_one_letter_code
_entity_poly.pdbx_strand_id
1 'polypeptide(L)'
;MLYALLEGASEELQIERQVLDGCLYSIGKLDNFSLILFDDVPGGAGHVRQMANANNLKSILAATLHHLERCECGGDEADTSCYGCLRHYRNQHCHEVLNRGSIIRFLREAL
;
A
#
# COMPACT_ATOMS: atom_id res chain seq x y z
N MET A 1 -1.36 -5.78 -0.01
CA MET A 1 -0.60 -5.05 -1.04
C MET A 1 -1.14 -3.63 -1.24
N LEU A 2 -2.39 -3.45 -1.69
CA LEU A 2 -2.97 -2.12 -1.96
C LEU A 2 -2.65 -1.06 -0.89
N TYR A 3 -3.04 -1.31 0.36
CA TYR A 3 -2.82 -0.34 1.43
C TYR A 3 -1.35 -0.08 1.74
N ALA A 4 -0.49 -1.10 1.64
CA ALA A 4 0.95 -0.92 1.82
C ALA A 4 1.52 0.05 0.77
N LEU A 5 1.12 -0.12 -0.49
CA LEU A 5 1.56 0.76 -1.57
C LEU A 5 1.07 2.20 -1.37
N LEU A 6 -0.14 2.37 -0.85
CA LEU A 6 -0.69 3.69 -0.55
C LEU A 6 0.06 4.37 0.62
N GLU A 7 0.41 3.63 1.68
CA GLU A 7 1.24 4.17 2.78
C GLU A 7 2.65 4.52 2.30
N GLY A 8 3.31 3.60 1.56
CA GLY A 8 4.65 3.84 1.04
C GLY A 8 4.70 4.99 0.02
N ALA A 9 3.65 5.15 -0.81
CA ALA A 9 3.55 6.29 -1.72
C ALA A 9 3.35 7.61 -0.98
N SER A 10 2.53 7.59 0.07
CA SER A 10 2.29 8.76 0.91
C SER A 10 3.57 9.20 1.62
N GLU A 11 4.35 8.24 2.13
CA GLU A 11 5.64 8.52 2.76
C GLU A 11 6.69 8.98 1.75
N GLU A 12 6.89 8.27 0.64
CA GLU A 12 7.94 8.57 -0.34
C GLU A 12 7.70 9.90 -1.07
N LEU A 13 6.48 10.13 -1.53
CA LEU A 13 6.13 11.31 -2.31
C LEU A 13 5.60 12.46 -1.45
N GLN A 14 5.60 12.31 -0.11
CA GLN A 14 5.08 13.28 0.85
C GLN A 14 3.64 13.72 0.51
N ILE A 15 2.80 12.74 0.16
CA ILE A 15 1.40 12.94 -0.18
C ILE A 15 0.57 12.75 1.08
N GLU A 16 -0.41 13.62 1.32
CA GLU A 16 -1.37 13.40 2.40
C GLU A 16 -2.14 12.10 2.14
N ARG A 17 -2.06 11.14 3.06
CA ARG A 17 -2.65 9.81 2.87
C ARG A 17 -4.13 9.84 2.48
N GLN A 18 -4.88 10.85 2.93
CA GLN A 18 -6.32 10.99 2.65
C GLN A 18 -6.64 11.38 1.20
N VAL A 19 -5.70 11.99 0.47
CA VAL A 19 -5.89 12.44 -0.93
C VAL A 19 -5.53 11.38 -1.97
N LEU A 20 -5.06 10.21 -1.53
CA LEU A 20 -4.73 9.08 -2.38
C LEU A 20 -5.60 7.89 -1.96
N ASP A 21 -6.16 7.13 -2.90
CA ASP A 21 -6.82 5.88 -2.55
C ASP A 21 -6.74 4.87 -3.69
N GLY A 22 -7.28 3.68 -3.46
CA GLY A 22 -7.37 2.68 -4.50
C GLY A 22 -8.36 1.56 -4.17
N CYS A 23 -8.54 0.68 -5.14
CA CYS A 23 -9.41 -0.49 -5.00
C CYS A 23 -8.85 -1.70 -5.73
N LEU A 24 -9.34 -2.87 -5.33
CA LEU A 24 -9.06 -4.13 -6.02
C LEU A 24 -10.15 -4.34 -7.07
N TYR A 25 -9.74 -4.58 -8.31
CA TYR A 25 -10.64 -4.94 -9.40
C TYR A 25 -10.37 -6.37 -9.85
N SER A 26 -11.38 -7.24 -9.77
CA SER A 26 -11.27 -8.62 -10.23
C SER A 26 -11.25 -8.67 -11.75
N ILE A 27 -10.24 -9.32 -12.35
CA ILE A 27 -10.10 -9.50 -13.79
C ILE A 27 -10.29 -10.97 -14.15
N GLY A 28 -11.45 -11.29 -14.72
CA GLY A 28 -11.71 -12.62 -15.29
C GLY A 28 -12.03 -13.69 -14.24
N LYS A 29 -11.28 -14.81 -14.27
CA LYS A 29 -11.48 -15.93 -13.31
C LYS A 29 -11.06 -15.51 -11.89
N LEU A 30 -11.61 -16.20 -10.89
CA LEU A 30 -11.24 -16.04 -9.48
C LEU A 30 -9.70 -16.05 -9.34
N ASP A 31 -9.21 -15.11 -8.52
CA ASP A 31 -7.81 -14.94 -8.07
C ASP A 31 -6.91 -13.97 -8.87
N ASN A 32 -7.39 -13.37 -9.96
CA ASN A 32 -6.67 -12.28 -10.62
C ASN A 32 -7.24 -10.92 -10.25
N PHE A 33 -6.45 -10.09 -9.56
CA PHE A 33 -6.84 -8.73 -9.18
C PHE A 33 -5.88 -7.70 -9.77
N SER A 34 -6.45 -6.62 -10.30
CA SER A 34 -5.71 -5.38 -10.56
C SER A 34 -5.83 -4.41 -9.39
N LEU A 35 -4.73 -3.72 -9.13
CA LEU A 35 -4.70 -2.56 -8.26
C LEU A 35 -5.07 -1.33 -9.08
N ILE A 36 -6.20 -0.71 -8.76
CA ILE A 36 -6.56 0.59 -9.31
C ILE A 36 -6.22 1.64 -8.26
N LEU A 37 -5.44 2.65 -8.65
CA LEU A 37 -5.04 3.77 -7.80
C LEU A 37 -5.61 5.06 -8.40
N PHE A 38 -6.07 5.97 -7.55
CA PHE A 38 -6.63 7.26 -7.97
C PHE A 38 -6.37 8.35 -6.92
N ASP A 39 -6.36 9.60 -7.37
CA ASP A 39 -6.36 10.76 -6.46
C ASP A 39 -7.78 10.94 -5.91
N ASP A 40 -7.95 10.91 -4.59
CA ASP A 40 -9.24 11.07 -3.90
C ASP A 40 -9.53 12.55 -3.63
N VAL A 41 -9.46 13.38 -4.67
CA VAL A 41 -9.78 14.81 -4.64
C VAL A 41 -10.51 15.25 -5.91
N PRO A 42 -11.41 16.25 -5.83
CA PRO A 42 -12.08 16.78 -7.01
C PRO A 42 -11.08 17.28 -8.07
N GLY A 43 -11.23 16.81 -9.31
CA GLY A 43 -10.37 17.21 -10.44
C GLY A 43 -9.03 16.48 -10.54
N GLY A 44 -8.63 15.71 -9.51
CA GLY A 44 -7.38 14.97 -9.45
C GLY A 44 -6.14 15.87 -9.22
N ALA A 45 -5.26 15.45 -8.33
CA ALA A 45 -4.02 16.16 -8.01
C ALA A 45 -2.84 15.76 -8.92
N GLY A 46 -2.97 14.64 -9.65
CA GLY A 46 -1.93 14.07 -10.49
C GLY A 46 -0.90 13.25 -9.71
N HIS A 47 -1.15 12.85 -8.46
CA HIS A 47 -0.18 12.07 -7.69
C HIS A 47 -0.02 10.66 -8.25
N VAL A 48 -1.11 10.01 -8.64
CA VAL A 48 -1.03 8.69 -9.30
C VAL A 48 -0.21 8.74 -10.59
N ARG A 49 -0.27 9.84 -11.34
CA ARG A 49 0.58 10.03 -12.52
C ARG A 49 2.07 10.09 -12.15
N GLN A 50 2.41 10.70 -11.02
CA GLN A 50 3.78 10.69 -10.50
C GLN A 50 4.20 9.29 -10.06
N MET A 51 3.31 8.55 -9.39
CA MET A 51 3.56 7.14 -8.99
C MET A 51 3.83 6.24 -10.19
N ALA A 52 3.18 6.50 -11.33
CA ALA A 52 3.36 5.73 -12.56
C ALA A 52 4.75 5.89 -13.22
N ASN A 53 5.55 6.89 -12.81
CA ASN A 53 6.93 6.99 -13.25
C ASN A 53 7.75 5.80 -12.71
N ALA A 54 8.49 5.10 -13.56
CA ALA A 54 9.20 3.88 -13.18
C ALA A 54 10.21 4.07 -12.02
N ASN A 55 10.88 5.22 -11.94
CA ASN A 55 11.82 5.50 -10.85
C ASN A 55 11.08 5.78 -9.54
N ASN A 56 9.98 6.52 -9.62
CA ASN A 56 9.13 6.76 -8.45
C ASN A 56 8.52 5.46 -7.97
N LEU A 57 8.00 4.61 -8.86
CA LEU A 57 7.43 3.32 -8.48
C LEU A 57 8.43 2.44 -7.74
N LYS A 58 9.68 2.36 -8.21
CA LYS A 58 10.75 1.63 -7.51
C LYS A 58 11.02 2.21 -6.13
N SER A 59 11.11 3.53 -6.02
CA SER A 59 11.36 4.22 -4.74
C SER A 59 10.20 4.02 -3.77
N ILE A 60 8.95 4.08 -4.26
CA ILE A 60 7.74 3.80 -3.49
C ILE A 60 7.73 2.35 -2.97
N LEU A 61 8.12 1.37 -3.80
CA LEU A 61 8.18 -0.04 -3.36
C LEU A 61 9.24 -0.24 -2.26
N ALA A 62 10.41 0.39 -2.40
CA ALA A 62 11.45 0.36 -1.36
C ALA A 62 11.00 1.06 -0.07
N ALA A 63 10.37 2.23 -0.19
CA ALA A 63 9.78 2.95 0.94
C ALA A 63 8.67 2.15 1.61
N THR A 64 7.83 1.46 0.83
CA THR A 64 6.78 0.55 1.32
C THR A 64 7.40 -0.57 2.15
N LEU A 65 8.44 -1.23 1.65
CA LEU A 65 9.13 -2.30 2.39
C LEU A 65 9.70 -1.75 3.70
N HIS A 66 10.44 -0.64 3.64
CA HIS A 66 11.03 -0.01 4.82
C HIS A 66 9.98 0.47 5.84
N HIS A 67 8.84 0.98 5.38
CA HIS A 67 7.69 1.35 6.22
C HIS A 67 7.15 0.14 6.99
N LEU A 68 6.94 -0.97 6.29
CA LEU A 68 6.42 -2.18 6.92
C LEU A 68 7.42 -2.83 7.88
N GLU A 69 8.71 -2.82 7.57
CA GLU A 69 9.77 -3.40 8.39
C GLU A 69 10.03 -2.64 9.70
N ARG A 70 9.82 -1.31 9.72
CA ARG A 70 9.96 -0.48 10.93
C ARG A 70 8.87 -0.72 11.97
N CYS A 71 7.74 -1.29 11.58
CA CYS A 71 6.67 -1.62 12.51
C CYS A 71 7.03 -2.87 13.33
N GLU A 72 6.49 -3.00 14.54
CA GLU A 72 6.74 -4.16 15.42
C GLU A 72 5.46 -4.98 15.71
N CYS A 73 4.31 -4.63 15.10
CA CYS A 73 3.06 -5.35 15.35
C CYS A 73 3.14 -6.81 14.86
N GLY A 74 2.65 -7.75 15.66
CA GLY A 74 2.69 -9.19 15.35
C GLY A 74 4.02 -9.86 15.67
N GLY A 75 4.91 -9.18 16.40
CA GLY A 75 6.20 -9.72 16.83
C GLY A 75 7.07 -10.19 15.67
N ASP A 76 7.85 -11.24 15.91
CA ASP A 76 8.82 -11.79 14.95
C ASP A 76 8.16 -12.33 13.66
N GLU A 77 6.92 -12.81 13.75
CA GLU A 77 6.17 -13.36 12.62
C GLU A 77 5.53 -12.28 11.73
N ALA A 78 5.38 -11.06 12.28
CA ALA A 78 4.73 -9.93 11.62
C ALA A 78 3.34 -10.30 11.03
N ASP A 79 2.61 -11.18 11.70
CA ASP A 79 1.41 -11.86 11.21
C ASP A 79 0.12 -11.05 11.31
N THR A 80 0.22 -9.78 11.71
CA THR A 80 -0.90 -8.88 11.91
C THR A 80 -0.66 -7.52 11.25
N SER A 81 -1.52 -6.56 11.57
CA SER A 81 -1.44 -5.17 11.12
C SER A 81 -1.85 -4.20 12.25
N CYS A 82 -1.40 -2.96 12.17
CA CYS A 82 -1.80 -1.87 13.04
C CYS A 82 -1.94 -0.56 12.24
N TYR A 83 -2.35 0.52 12.91
CA TYR A 83 -2.48 1.85 12.28
C TYR A 83 -1.14 2.48 11.87
N GLY A 84 -0.01 1.95 12.37
CA GLY A 84 1.32 2.38 11.97
C GLY A 84 1.90 1.61 10.78
N CYS A 85 1.14 0.71 10.13
CA CYS A 85 1.66 -0.02 8.97
C CYS A 85 0.64 -0.22 7.83
N LEU A 86 -0.53 -0.80 8.10
CA LEU A 86 -1.51 -1.11 7.04
C LEU A 86 -2.92 -0.62 7.34
N ARG A 87 -3.24 -0.38 8.61
CA ARG A 87 -4.60 0.02 9.00
C ARG A 87 -4.77 1.51 8.82
N HIS A 88 -5.86 1.87 8.21
CA HIS A 88 -6.35 3.22 8.04
C HIS A 88 -7.84 3.25 8.42
N TYR A 89 -8.38 4.41 8.78
CA TYR A 89 -9.81 4.52 9.12
C TYR A 89 -10.69 3.99 7.98
N ARG A 90 -10.32 4.26 6.72
CA ARG A 90 -11.07 3.88 5.51
C ARG A 90 -11.09 2.36 5.23
N ASN A 91 -10.15 1.60 5.77
CA ASN A 91 -10.06 0.15 5.52
C ASN A 91 -10.46 -0.74 6.71
N GLN A 92 -11.18 -0.17 7.69
CA GLN A 92 -11.67 -0.91 8.87
C GLN A 92 -12.38 -2.22 8.55
N HIS A 93 -13.15 -2.23 7.45
CA HIS A 93 -13.90 -3.40 6.99
C HIS A 93 -13.03 -4.63 6.70
N CYS A 94 -11.70 -4.49 6.56
CA CYS A 94 -10.79 -5.60 6.29
C CYS A 94 -9.61 -5.70 7.28
N HIS A 95 -9.61 -4.97 8.40
CA HIS A 95 -8.49 -4.99 9.37
C HIS A 95 -8.12 -6.39 9.86
N GLU A 96 -9.10 -7.30 9.99
CA GLU A 96 -8.89 -8.67 10.45
C GLU A 96 -8.10 -9.54 9.48
N VAL A 97 -8.10 -9.20 8.18
CA VAL A 97 -7.39 -9.98 7.14
C VAL A 97 -6.09 -9.31 6.70
N LEU A 98 -5.76 -8.14 7.23
CA LEU A 98 -4.52 -7.42 6.91
C LEU A 98 -3.32 -8.01 7.67
N ASN A 99 -2.34 -8.49 6.91
CA ASN A 99 -1.10 -9.09 7.40
C ASN A 99 0.09 -8.42 6.71
N ARG A 100 0.99 -7.80 7.49
CA ARG A 100 2.17 -7.11 6.94
C ARG A 100 3.28 -8.07 6.53
N GLY A 101 3.48 -9.18 7.24
CA GLY A 101 4.51 -10.17 6.97
C GLY A 101 4.43 -10.75 5.56
N SER A 102 3.21 -11.08 5.09
CA SER A 102 3.00 -11.56 3.72
C SER A 102 3.42 -10.55 2.66
N ILE A 103 3.26 -9.25 2.92
CA ILE A 103 3.65 -8.18 2.00
C ILE A 103 5.17 -7.95 2.05
N ILE A 104 5.78 -7.97 3.24
CA ILE A 104 7.23 -7.87 3.41
C ILE A 104 7.94 -8.98 2.63
N ARG A 105 7.50 -10.24 2.78
CA ARG A 105 8.08 -11.38 2.04
C ARG A 105 8.00 -11.17 0.53
N PHE A 106 6.81 -10.81 0.03
CA PHE A 106 6.62 -10.52 -1.39
C PHE A 106 7.55 -9.40 -1.90
N LEU A 107 7.66 -8.29 -1.17
CA LEU A 107 8.48 -7.15 -1.60
C LEU A 107 9.98 -7.46 -1.58
N ARG A 108 10.47 -8.26 -0.63
CA ARG A 108 11.86 -8.73 -0.59
C ARG A 108 12.22 -9.63 -1.77
N GLU A 109 11.26 -10.39 -2.29
CA GLU A 109 11.48 -11.24 -3.47
C GLU A 109 11.39 -10.44 -4.79
N ALA A 110 10.59 -9.37 -4.81
CA ALA A 110 10.33 -8.57 -6.00
C ALA A 110 11.36 -7.45 -6.27
N LEU A 111 12.08 -7.00 -5.24
CA LEU A 111 13.10 -5.94 -5.30
C LEU A 111 14.51 -6.53 -5.38
#